data_AF-G5J8S9-F1
#
_entry.id   AF-G5J8S9-F1
#
_cell.length_a   1.000
_cell.length_b   1.000
_cell.length_c   1.000
_cell.angle_alpha   90.00
_cell.angle_beta   90.00
_cell.angle_gamma   90.00
#
_symmetry.space_group_name_H-M   'P 1'
#
loop_
_entity.id
_entity.type
_entity.pdbx_description
1 polymer ?
#
loop_
_entity_poly.entity_id
_entity_poly.type
_entity_poly.pdbx_seq_one_letter_code
_entity_poly.pdbx_strand_id
1 'polypeptide(L)'
;MSDDRVTTLSTGASHPKEFKSILSLFEQNDKLSPEESQKLKELEEHLNRVLNTDKCSQCYQCLPCPETINIPEILRLRNLTIAYDLKNYGQYRYGMLENAGHWFPGNKGHRCTECGECLPRCPENLDIPKLLKDAHTRLKGTSRRRLWE
;
A
#
# COMPACT_ATOMS: atom_id res chain seq x y z
N MET A 1 22.68 -3.57 8.04
CA MET A 1 21.43 -4.18 8.58
C MET A 1 21.37 -3.98 10.09
N SER A 2 21.18 -2.75 10.55
CA SER A 2 21.40 -2.38 11.95
C SER A 2 20.38 -2.86 13.00
N ASP A 3 19.39 -3.67 12.62
CA ASP A 3 18.42 -4.27 13.54
C ASP A 3 18.68 -5.77 13.63
N ASP A 4 19.23 -6.21 14.76
CA ASP A 4 19.65 -7.60 15.01
C ASP A 4 18.48 -8.60 14.95
N ARG A 5 17.23 -8.12 14.91
CA ARG A 5 16.02 -8.95 14.73
C ARG A 5 15.76 -9.31 13.27
N VAL A 6 16.40 -8.63 12.31
CA VAL A 6 16.25 -8.91 10.88
C VAL A 6 17.42 -9.78 10.43
N THR A 7 17.18 -11.08 10.28
CA THR A 7 18.24 -12.06 9.94
C THR A 7 18.25 -12.46 8.46
N THR A 8 17.21 -12.10 7.70
CA THR A 8 17.02 -12.54 6.31
C THR A 8 16.57 -11.37 5.45
N LEU A 9 17.23 -11.16 4.31
CA LEU A 9 16.82 -10.21 3.28
C LEU A 9 16.62 -10.97 1.96
N SER A 10 15.39 -10.97 1.45
CA SER A 10 15.08 -11.49 0.11
C SER A 10 15.14 -10.36 -0.90
N THR A 11 15.87 -10.56 -2.00
CA THR A 11 16.05 -9.54 -3.04
C THR A 11 15.65 -10.12 -4.40
N GLY A 12 15.10 -9.26 -5.25
CA GLY A 12 14.84 -9.57 -6.65
C GLY A 12 15.74 -8.74 -7.54
N ALA A 13 16.67 -9.38 -8.25
CA ALA A 13 17.50 -8.72 -9.25
C ALA A 13 16.87 -8.91 -10.63
N SER A 14 16.67 -7.82 -11.37
CA SER A 14 16.19 -7.90 -12.76
C SER A 14 17.34 -8.22 -13.71
N HIS A 15 18.58 -7.85 -13.35
CA HIS A 15 19.79 -8.07 -14.13
C HIS A 15 20.92 -8.60 -13.25
N PRO A 16 21.79 -9.50 -13.75
CA PRO A 16 22.90 -10.05 -12.97
C PRO A 16 23.84 -9.00 -12.36
N LYS A 17 23.98 -7.83 -12.98
CA LYS A 17 24.84 -6.73 -12.50
C LYS A 17 24.37 -6.15 -11.16
N GLU A 18 23.08 -6.23 -10.86
CA GLU A 18 22.49 -5.73 -9.61
C GLU A 18 22.94 -6.57 -8.39
N PHE A 19 23.34 -7.83 -8.62
CA PHE A 19 23.73 -8.76 -7.56
C PHE A 19 24.93 -8.25 -6.74
N LYS A 20 25.89 -7.60 -7.39
CA LYS A 20 27.07 -7.05 -6.70
C LYS A 20 26.67 -5.99 -5.66
N SER A 21 25.76 -5.09 -6.02
CA SER A 21 25.25 -4.06 -5.10
C SER A 21 24.44 -4.68 -3.97
N ILE A 22 23.61 -5.68 -4.27
CA ILE A 22 22.85 -6.42 -3.25
C ILE A 22 23.79 -7.08 -2.24
N LEU A 23 24.86 -7.74 -2.69
CA LEU A 23 25.84 -8.38 -1.79
C LEU A 23 26.50 -7.35 -0.85
N SER A 24 26.86 -6.18 -1.37
CA SER A 24 27.49 -5.14 -0.54
C SER A 24 26.62 -4.67 0.63
N LEU A 25 25.28 -4.77 0.52
CA LEU A 25 24.35 -4.42 1.61
C LEU A 25 24.42 -5.40 2.79
N PHE A 26 24.84 -6.65 2.56
CA PHE A 26 25.00 -7.66 3.61
C PHE A 26 26.36 -7.53 4.31
N GLU A 27 27.39 -7.16 3.54
CA GLU A 27 28.74 -6.95 4.07
C GLU A 27 28.78 -5.69 4.94
N GLN A 28 28.04 -4.65 4.55
CA GLN A 28 27.92 -3.40 5.28
C GLN A 28 26.76 -3.49 6.27
N ASN A 29 27.06 -3.93 7.49
CA ASN A 29 26.06 -3.99 8.56
C ASN A 29 25.75 -2.61 9.17
N ASP A 30 25.76 -1.57 8.36
CA ASP A 30 25.73 -0.21 8.85
C ASP A 30 24.31 0.22 9.25
N LYS A 31 24.28 1.16 10.20
CA LYS A 31 23.09 1.97 10.48
C LYS A 31 22.84 2.86 9.27
N LEU A 32 21.58 3.26 9.10
CA LEU A 32 21.25 4.30 8.14
C LEU A 32 22.14 5.52 8.41
N SER A 33 22.76 6.03 7.36
CA SER A 33 23.46 7.29 7.38
C SER A 33 22.50 8.42 7.80
N PRO A 34 23.04 9.55 8.29
CA PRO A 34 22.22 10.73 8.58
C PRO A 34 21.42 11.19 7.36
N GLU A 35 21.99 11.07 6.15
CA GLU A 35 21.30 11.40 4.90
C GLU A 35 20.12 10.47 4.61
N GLU A 36 20.31 9.14 4.71
CA GLU A 36 19.23 8.18 4.49
C GLU A 36 18.10 8.35 5.52
N SER A 37 18.46 8.58 6.79
CA SER A 37 17.51 8.84 7.87
C SER A 37 16.70 10.11 7.59
N GLN A 38 17.36 11.17 7.10
CA GLN A 38 16.70 12.41 6.71
C GLN A 38 15.77 12.20 5.51
N LYS A 39 16.15 11.39 4.51
CA LYS A 39 15.30 11.06 3.36
C LYS A 39 14.05 10.29 3.76
N LEU A 40 14.14 9.35 4.70
CA LEU A 40 12.96 8.65 5.24
C LEU A 40 12.00 9.62 5.94
N LYS A 41 12.53 10.56 6.72
CA LYS A 41 11.74 11.61 7.38
C LYS A 41 11.03 12.51 6.37
N GLU A 42 11.73 12.93 5.31
CA GLU A 42 11.15 13.72 4.21
C GLU A 42 9.99 13.00 3.51
N LEU A 43 10.11 11.68 3.28
CA LEU A 43 9.04 10.87 2.70
C LEU A 43 7.82 10.80 3.62
N GLU A 44 8.03 10.59 4.92
CA GLU A 44 6.94 10.56 5.90
C GLU A 44 6.24 11.92 6.04
N GLU A 45 7.01 13.01 6.11
CA GLU A 45 6.47 14.37 6.14
C GLU A 45 5.69 14.68 4.86
N HIS A 46 6.20 14.26 3.70
CA HIS A 46 5.49 14.40 2.42
C HIS A 46 4.17 13.63 2.43
N LEU A 47 4.16 12.37 2.86
CA LEU A 47 2.96 11.54 2.98
C LEU A 47 1.92 12.20 3.87
N ASN A 48 2.33 12.66 5.05
CA ASN A 48 1.46 13.35 6.02
C ASN A 48 0.89 14.64 5.44
N ARG A 49 1.71 15.46 4.79
CA ARG A 49 1.29 16.74 4.23
C ARG A 49 0.32 16.58 3.06
N VAL A 50 0.57 15.63 2.16
CA VAL A 50 -0.26 15.45 0.95
C VAL A 50 -1.59 14.79 1.29
N LEU A 51 -1.61 13.79 2.17
CA LEU A 51 -2.85 13.12 2.56
C LEU A 51 -3.62 13.86 3.65
N ASN A 52 -2.93 14.63 4.49
CA ASN A 52 -3.52 15.40 5.59
C ASN A 52 -4.47 14.52 6.43
N THR A 53 -5.71 14.97 6.61
CA THR A 53 -6.76 14.27 7.37
C THR A 53 -7.26 12.98 6.70
N ASP A 54 -6.90 12.71 5.45
CA ASP A 54 -7.34 11.51 4.72
C ASP A 54 -6.32 10.36 4.83
N LYS A 55 -5.26 10.49 5.64
CA LYS A 55 -4.22 9.47 5.78
C LYS A 55 -4.75 8.26 6.57
N CYS A 56 -4.97 7.14 5.87
CA CYS A 56 -5.11 5.85 6.54
C CYS A 56 -3.75 5.38 7.09
N SER A 57 -3.72 4.95 8.36
CA SER A 57 -2.54 4.39 9.04
C SER A 57 -2.42 2.86 8.92
N GLN A 58 -3.33 2.21 8.18
CA GLN A 58 -3.37 0.74 8.02
C GLN A 58 -3.41 -0.01 9.37
N CYS A 59 -4.18 0.48 10.35
CA CYS A 59 -4.34 -0.17 11.66
C CYS A 59 -5.27 -1.40 11.66
N TYR A 60 -5.98 -1.65 10.54
CA TYR A 60 -6.95 -2.75 10.36
C TYR A 60 -8.22 -2.72 11.25
N GLN A 61 -8.40 -1.70 12.11
CA GLN A 61 -9.54 -1.63 13.03
C GLN A 61 -10.89 -1.44 12.33
N CYS A 62 -10.91 -0.90 11.10
CA CYS A 62 -12.12 -0.74 10.29
C CYS A 62 -12.76 -2.06 9.81
N LEU A 63 -12.14 -3.21 10.09
CA LEU A 63 -12.63 -4.53 9.75
C LEU A 63 -13.41 -5.17 10.93
N PRO A 64 -14.32 -6.13 10.66
CA PRO A 64 -14.74 -6.62 9.35
C PRO A 64 -15.69 -5.65 8.62
N CYS A 65 -15.60 -5.60 7.30
CA CYS A 65 -16.59 -4.92 6.44
C CYS A 65 -17.65 -5.94 6.00
N PRO A 66 -18.97 -5.66 6.13
CA PRO A 66 -20.02 -6.59 5.71
C PRO A 66 -19.96 -6.92 4.22
N GLU A 67 -19.49 -5.97 3.40
CA GLU A 67 -19.31 -6.14 1.95
C GLU A 67 -18.01 -6.88 1.59
N THR A 68 -17.29 -7.41 2.58
CA THR A 68 -15.98 -8.09 2.41
C THR A 68 -14.93 -7.24 1.69
N ILE A 69 -15.01 -5.91 1.82
CA ILE A 69 -14.04 -4.97 1.24
C ILE A 69 -12.77 -4.98 2.09
N ASN A 70 -11.62 -5.11 1.44
CA ASN A 70 -10.32 -4.96 2.09
C ASN A 70 -9.96 -3.47 2.22
N ILE A 71 -10.64 -2.79 3.16
CA ILE A 71 -10.52 -1.34 3.37
C ILE A 71 -9.05 -0.91 3.58
N PRO A 72 -8.27 -1.54 4.48
CA PRO A 72 -6.89 -1.12 4.72
C PRO A 72 -6.01 -1.19 3.47
N GLU A 73 -6.14 -2.26 2.67
CA GLU A 73 -5.34 -2.41 1.46
C GLU A 73 -5.73 -1.41 0.38
N ILE A 74 -7.04 -1.17 0.16
CA ILE A 74 -7.50 -0.16 -0.81
C ILE A 74 -7.00 1.24 -0.42
N LEU A 75 -7.10 1.61 0.87
CA LEU A 75 -6.62 2.91 1.34
C LEU A 75 -5.09 3.00 1.33
N ARG A 76 -4.35 1.90 1.52
CA ARG A 76 -2.90 1.84 1.32
C ARG A 76 -2.54 2.14 -0.14
N LEU A 77 -3.23 1.53 -1.11
CA LEU A 77 -3.01 1.80 -2.53
C LEU A 77 -3.36 3.25 -2.91
N ARG A 78 -4.41 3.82 -2.30
CA ARG A 78 -4.75 5.25 -2.43
C ARG A 78 -3.62 6.14 -1.91
N ASN A 79 -3.12 5.88 -0.71
CA ASN A 79 -2.03 6.64 -0.10
C ASN A 79 -0.79 6.68 -1.00
N LEU A 80 -0.36 5.51 -1.49
CA LEU A 80 0.80 5.39 -2.39
C LEU A 80 0.58 6.14 -3.71
N THR A 81 -0.63 6.08 -4.26
CA THR A 81 -0.96 6.75 -5.52
C THR A 81 -0.96 8.27 -5.37
N ILE A 82 -1.47 8.79 -4.26
CA ILE A 82 -1.58 10.24 -4.03
C ILE A 82 -0.23 10.84 -3.61
N ALA A 83 0.49 10.19 -2.68
CA ALA A 83 1.71 10.76 -2.13
C ALA A 83 2.95 10.51 -2.99
N TYR A 84 3.00 9.42 -3.77
CA TYR A 84 4.23 9.01 -4.46
C TYR A 84 4.04 8.77 -5.97
N ASP A 85 2.90 9.20 -6.53
CA ASP A 85 2.56 9.02 -7.95
C ASP A 85 2.63 7.55 -8.42
N LEU A 86 2.42 6.60 -7.52
CA LEU A 86 2.49 5.15 -7.80
C LEU A 86 1.21 4.60 -8.45
N LYS A 87 0.63 5.35 -9.40
CA LYS A 87 -0.66 5.02 -10.03
C LYS A 87 -0.66 3.67 -10.75
N ASN A 88 0.39 3.37 -11.51
CA ASN A 88 0.49 2.11 -12.27
C ASN A 88 0.54 0.89 -11.33
N TYR A 89 1.33 0.99 -10.26
CA TYR A 89 1.39 -0.03 -9.20
C TYR A 89 0.03 -0.18 -8.51
N GLY A 90 -0.60 0.94 -8.15
CA GLY A 90 -1.92 0.96 -7.52
C GLY A 90 -2.99 0.29 -8.39
N GLN A 91 -3.05 0.61 -9.68
CA GLN A 91 -4.00 0.03 -10.63
C GLN A 91 -3.78 -1.47 -10.81
N TYR A 92 -2.52 -1.91 -10.96
CA TYR A 92 -2.19 -3.33 -11.05
C TYR A 92 -2.67 -4.11 -9.82
N ARG A 93 -2.33 -3.64 -8.61
CA ARG A 93 -2.71 -4.30 -7.36
C ARG A 93 -4.21 -4.26 -7.11
N TYR A 94 -4.87 -3.12 -7.37
CA TYR A 94 -6.32 -3.01 -7.23
C TYR A 94 -7.06 -3.94 -8.20
N GLY A 95 -6.53 -4.16 -9.40
CA GLY A 95 -7.05 -5.11 -10.37
C GLY A 95 -6.99 -6.58 -9.91
N MET A 96 -6.13 -6.92 -8.93
CA MET A 96 -6.07 -8.25 -8.34
C MET A 96 -7.24 -8.54 -7.38
N LEU A 97 -7.89 -7.51 -6.82
CA LEU A 97 -9.09 -7.68 -6.01
C LEU A 97 -10.16 -8.41 -6.82
N GLU A 98 -10.82 -9.38 -6.18
CA GLU A 98 -11.80 -10.30 -6.78
C GLU A 98 -11.22 -11.31 -7.78
N ASN A 99 -9.98 -11.13 -8.26
CA ASN A 99 -9.39 -11.89 -9.37
C ASN A 99 -8.21 -12.80 -8.97
N ALA A 100 -7.64 -12.63 -7.77
CA ALA A 100 -6.47 -13.40 -7.31
C ALA A 100 -6.81 -14.41 -6.19
N GLY A 101 -8.09 -14.66 -5.95
CA GLY A 101 -8.55 -15.59 -4.92
C GLY A 101 -7.97 -15.26 -3.54
N HIS A 102 -7.48 -16.28 -2.83
CA HIS A 102 -6.92 -16.12 -1.49
C HIS A 102 -5.59 -15.33 -1.44
N TRP A 103 -4.91 -15.14 -2.57
CA TRP A 103 -3.65 -14.37 -2.62
C TRP A 103 -3.86 -12.86 -2.49
N PHE A 104 -5.05 -12.36 -2.83
CA PHE A 104 -5.39 -10.95 -2.69
C PHE A 104 -6.89 -10.80 -2.42
N PRO A 105 -7.34 -11.07 -1.17
CA PRO A 105 -8.74 -11.18 -0.86
C PRO A 105 -9.41 -9.80 -0.76
N GLY A 106 -10.72 -9.83 -0.99
CA GLY A 106 -11.63 -8.73 -0.75
C GLY A 106 -12.22 -8.12 -2.02
N ASN A 107 -13.37 -7.49 -1.82
CA ASN A 107 -14.11 -6.81 -2.87
C ASN A 107 -13.52 -5.43 -3.18
N LYS A 108 -13.72 -4.98 -4.42
CA LYS A 108 -13.34 -3.63 -4.86
C LYS A 108 -14.18 -2.56 -4.14
N GLY A 109 -13.63 -1.37 -3.97
CA GLY A 109 -14.26 -0.25 -3.25
C GLY A 109 -15.64 0.17 -3.75
N HIS A 110 -15.95 -0.04 -5.04
CA HIS A 110 -17.29 0.21 -5.61
C HIS A 110 -18.42 -0.65 -5.02
N ARG A 111 -18.08 -1.72 -4.29
CA ARG A 111 -19.04 -2.58 -3.58
C ARG A 111 -19.47 -1.98 -2.24
N CYS A 112 -18.91 -0.85 -1.83
CA CYS A 112 -19.27 -0.20 -0.57
C CYS A 112 -20.74 0.25 -0.63
N THR A 113 -21.53 -0.21 0.33
CA THR A 113 -22.95 0.15 0.51
C THR A 113 -23.15 1.36 1.41
N GLU A 114 -22.05 2.03 1.82
CA GLU A 114 -22.06 3.17 2.74
C GLU A 114 -22.72 2.85 4.10
N CYS A 115 -22.65 1.59 4.55
CA CYS A 115 -23.28 1.12 5.78
C CYS A 115 -22.75 1.76 7.09
N GLY A 116 -21.60 2.43 7.05
CA GLY A 116 -21.06 3.18 8.19
C GLY A 116 -20.35 2.37 9.28
N GLU A 117 -20.42 1.03 9.27
CA GLU A 117 -19.83 0.12 10.29
C GLU A 117 -18.33 0.34 10.57
N CYS A 118 -17.59 0.83 9.57
CA CYS A 118 -16.16 1.09 9.67
C CYS A 118 -15.81 2.42 10.35
N LEU A 119 -16.74 3.40 10.35
CA LEU A 119 -16.50 4.76 10.84
C LEU A 119 -16.19 4.80 12.34
N PRO A 120 -17.01 4.21 13.25
CA PRO A 120 -16.72 4.27 14.69
C PRO A 120 -15.47 3.49 15.10
N ARG A 121 -14.94 2.64 14.21
CA ARG A 121 -13.75 1.83 14.47
C ARG A 121 -12.46 2.48 13.99
N CYS A 122 -12.55 3.56 13.22
CA CYS A 122 -11.37 4.18 12.63
C CYS A 122 -10.74 5.18 13.61
N PRO A 123 -9.52 4.94 14.11
CA PRO A 123 -8.88 5.85 15.07
C PRO A 123 -8.52 7.20 14.44
N GLU A 124 -8.36 7.24 13.12
CA GLU A 124 -8.05 8.45 12.36
C GLU A 124 -9.30 9.27 11.99
N ASN A 125 -10.51 8.82 12.37
CA ASN A 125 -11.80 9.46 12.04
C ASN A 125 -12.00 9.73 10.53
N LEU A 126 -11.58 8.78 9.69
CA LEU A 126 -11.68 8.92 8.22
C LEU A 126 -13.13 8.78 7.74
N ASP A 127 -13.45 9.55 6.70
CA ASP A 127 -14.63 9.31 5.84
C ASP A 127 -14.36 8.14 4.89
N ILE A 128 -14.31 6.92 5.44
CA ILE A 128 -13.93 5.71 4.71
C ILE A 128 -14.77 5.48 3.43
N PRO A 129 -16.12 5.60 3.43
CA PRO A 129 -16.91 5.42 2.22
C PRO A 129 -16.50 6.36 1.08
N LYS A 130 -16.29 7.65 1.38
CA LYS A 130 -15.81 8.63 0.40
C LYS A 130 -14.42 8.27 -0.12
N LEU A 131 -13.51 7.87 0.77
CA LEU A 131 -12.15 7.47 0.39
C LEU A 131 -12.12 6.20 -0.46
N LEU A 132 -13.00 5.23 -0.22
CA LEU A 132 -13.15 4.02 -1.04
C LEU A 132 -13.63 4.36 -2.45
N LYS A 133 -14.58 5.29 -2.58
CA LYS A 133 -15.09 5.77 -3.87
C LYS A 133 -14.01 6.51 -4.67
N ASP A 134 -13.24 7.37 -4.01
CA ASP A 134 -12.08 8.06 -4.61
C ASP A 134 -11.01 7.04 -5.06
N ALA A 135 -10.66 6.08 -4.19
CA ALA A 135 -9.71 5.02 -4.51
C ALA A 135 -10.17 4.19 -5.72
N HIS A 136 -11.45 3.78 -5.77
CA HIS A 136 -11.98 3.05 -6.92
C HIS A 136 -11.85 3.87 -8.21
N THR A 137 -12.19 5.15 -8.17
CA THR A 137 -12.14 6.03 -9.35
C THR A 137 -10.70 6.15 -9.90
N ARG A 138 -9.70 6.27 -9.02
CA ARG A 138 -8.29 6.36 -9.40
C ARG A 138 -7.71 5.04 -9.89
N LEU A 139 -8.11 3.93 -9.25
CA LEU A 139 -7.41 2.64 -9.34
C LEU A 139 -8.08 1.58 -10.20
N LYS A 140 -9.35 1.75 -10.61
CA LYS A 140 -10.09 0.72 -11.39
C LYS A 140 -9.38 0.27 -12.68
N GLY A 141 -8.50 1.10 -13.23
CA GLY A 141 -7.72 0.79 -14.44
C GLY A 141 -8.61 0.46 -15.64
N THR A 142 -8.01 -0.07 -16.71
CA THR A 142 -8.73 -0.74 -17.79
C THR A 142 -8.65 -2.25 -17.57
N SER A 143 -9.75 -2.97 -17.84
CA SER A 143 -9.73 -4.43 -17.87
C SER A 143 -8.70 -4.88 -18.91
N ARG A 144 -7.66 -5.59 -18.46
CA ARG A 144 -6.69 -6.25 -19.35
C ARG A 144 -6.94 -7.75 -19.25
N ARG A 145 -7.16 -8.38 -20.39
CA ARG A 145 -7.22 -9.84 -20.52
C ARG A 145 -5.89 -10.41 -20.01
N ARG A 146 -5.95 -11.42 -19.14
CA ARG A 146 -4.75 -12.09 -18.65
C ARG A 146 -4.08 -12.80 -19.83
N LEU A 147 -2.75 -12.77 -19.89
CA LEU A 147 -2.01 -13.43 -20.97
C LEU A 147 -2.09 -14.97 -20.92
N TRP A 148 -2.63 -15.52 -19.83
CA TRP A 148 -2.81 -16.95 -19.59
C TRP A 148 -4.29 -17.38 -19.58
N GLU A 149 -5.17 -16.57 -20.18
CA GLU A 149 -6.59 -16.87 -20.44
C GLU A 149 -6.92 -17.01 -21.94
#